data_AF-A0A1I7KIQ2-F1
#
_entry.id   AF-A0A1I7KIQ2-F1
#
_cell.length_a   1.000
_cell.length_b   1.000
_cell.length_c   1.000
_cell.angle_alpha   90.00
_cell.angle_beta   90.00
_cell.angle_gamma   90.00
#
_symmetry.space_group_name_H-M   'P 1'
#
loop_
_entity.id
_entity.type
_entity.pdbx_description
1 polymer ?
#
loop_
_entity_poly.entity_id
_entity_poly.type
_entity_poly.pdbx_seq_one_letter_code
_entity_poly.pdbx_strand_id
1 'polypeptide(L)'
;MPTAVEFIAAVAPAYNAAAEHVSAVSVILRFNLALSDGRTVPYEIEVKQVGDRKAMAKERQPINLPEFCPQRHINSDGSFCLYWREVSNLDISDEETAHAWWGILWKFLTLQARVKKARRWPNQNEWAHGAAAVHQYRAELAAHELGGEYVIALKERRLSVVKKKRVLQLLKDKNHLYSVWLDSKKVVNLKQRCLCGSTGKKGRKRLRRCGSHASDASHLAMALLLWEIEEKAFWHSFRDRQCCGTCDNCPLQP
;
A
#
# COMPACT_ATOMS: atom_id res chain seq x y z
N MET A 1 -28.44 11.56 -9.82
CA MET A 1 -27.68 11.17 -8.62
C MET A 1 -26.35 11.90 -8.68
N PRO A 2 -25.86 12.47 -7.56
CA PRO A 2 -24.59 13.17 -7.59
C PRO A 2 -23.45 12.22 -7.97
N THR A 3 -22.52 12.75 -8.75
CA THR A 3 -21.26 12.14 -9.17
C THR A 3 -20.27 12.12 -8.01
N ALA A 4 -19.23 11.27 -8.12
CA ALA A 4 -18.17 11.22 -7.11
C ALA A 4 -17.47 12.58 -6.96
N VAL A 5 -17.28 13.30 -8.06
CA VAL A 5 -16.64 14.63 -8.05
C VAL A 5 -17.53 15.70 -7.41
N GLU A 6 -18.86 15.59 -7.51
CA GLU A 6 -19.78 16.51 -6.82
C GLU A 6 -19.72 16.32 -5.30
N PHE A 7 -19.66 15.09 -4.80
CA PHE A 7 -19.46 14.85 -3.36
C PHE A 7 -18.10 15.36 -2.87
N ILE A 8 -17.02 15.13 -3.63
CA ILE A 8 -15.68 15.66 -3.30
C ILE A 8 -15.67 17.18 -3.25
N ALA A 9 -16.32 17.83 -4.22
CA ALA A 9 -16.40 19.29 -4.31
C ALA A 9 -17.24 19.88 -3.17
N ALA A 10 -18.36 19.24 -2.83
CA ALA A 10 -19.27 19.70 -1.77
C ALA A 10 -18.58 19.81 -0.40
N VAL A 11 -17.68 18.87 -0.08
CA VAL A 11 -16.95 18.87 1.20
C VAL A 11 -15.64 19.67 1.17
N ALA A 12 -15.23 20.21 0.03
CA ALA A 12 -13.99 20.97 -0.12
C ALA A 12 -13.82 22.13 0.89
N PRO A 13 -14.88 22.90 1.24
CA PRO A 13 -14.76 23.98 2.24
C PRO A 13 -14.28 23.49 3.62
N ALA A 14 -14.60 22.25 4.02
CA ALA A 14 -14.13 21.68 5.29
C ALA A 14 -12.59 21.51 5.35
N TYR A 15 -11.93 21.54 4.19
CA TYR A 15 -10.48 21.45 4.04
C TYR A 15 -9.84 22.79 3.66
N ASN A 16 -10.58 23.91 3.81
CA ASN A 16 -10.19 25.23 3.33
C ASN A 16 -9.81 25.22 1.83
N ALA A 17 -10.53 24.42 1.04
CA ALA A 17 -10.32 24.26 -0.38
C ALA A 17 -11.43 24.91 -1.19
N ALA A 18 -11.05 25.55 -2.29
CA ALA A 18 -11.97 26.00 -3.33
C ALA A 18 -12.09 24.91 -4.41
N ALA A 19 -13.31 24.66 -4.87
CA ALA A 19 -13.60 23.71 -5.95
C ALA A 19 -14.10 24.46 -7.19
N GLU A 20 -13.46 24.23 -8.33
CA GLU A 20 -13.89 24.74 -9.64
C GLU A 20 -14.29 23.57 -10.53
N HIS A 21 -15.58 23.46 -10.86
CA HIS A 21 -16.05 22.43 -11.77
C HIS A 21 -15.59 22.72 -13.20
N VAL A 22 -14.86 21.77 -13.79
CA VAL A 22 -14.43 21.83 -15.19
C VAL A 22 -15.43 21.12 -16.09
N SER A 23 -16.07 20.06 -15.58
CA SER A 23 -17.15 19.33 -16.25
C SER A 23 -17.98 18.57 -15.22
N ALA A 24 -19.00 17.84 -15.66
CA ALA A 24 -19.80 16.96 -14.80
C ALA A 24 -18.98 15.85 -14.10
N VAL A 25 -17.80 15.50 -14.64
CA VAL A 25 -16.94 14.41 -14.13
C VAL A 25 -15.54 14.89 -13.74
N SER A 26 -15.31 16.20 -13.65
CA SER A 26 -14.00 16.76 -13.35
C SER A 26 -14.09 18.06 -12.56
N VAL A 27 -13.26 18.18 -11.52
CA VAL A 27 -13.15 19.36 -10.66
C VAL A 27 -11.68 19.69 -10.39
N ILE A 28 -11.36 20.99 -10.31
CA ILE A 28 -10.06 21.47 -9.83
C ILE A 28 -10.23 21.90 -8.38
N LEU A 29 -9.41 21.33 -7.50
CA LEU A 29 -9.35 21.67 -6.09
C LEU A 29 -8.13 22.56 -5.84
N ARG A 30 -8.34 23.73 -5.22
CA ARG A 30 -7.27 24.66 -4.85
C ARG A 30 -7.23 24.85 -3.36
N PHE A 31 -6.10 24.56 -2.74
CA PHE A 31 -5.93 24.68 -1.30
C PHE A 31 -4.47 24.83 -0.90
N ASN A 32 -4.26 25.27 0.33
CA ASN A 32 -2.96 25.31 0.98
C ASN A 32 -2.86 24.14 1.97
N LEU A 33 -1.99 23.18 1.67
CA LEU A 33 -1.73 22.07 2.58
C LEU A 33 -0.90 22.58 3.77
N ALA A 34 -1.52 22.65 4.96
CA ALA A 34 -0.81 22.97 6.19
C ALA A 34 0.00 21.76 6.70
N LEU A 35 1.30 21.96 6.93
CA LEU A 35 2.21 20.96 7.48
C LEU A 35 2.39 21.18 9.00
N SER A 36 2.79 20.12 9.70
CA SER A 36 3.01 20.16 11.15
C SER A 36 4.14 21.09 11.61
N ASP A 37 5.00 21.53 10.68
CA ASP A 37 6.07 22.50 10.94
C ASP A 37 5.66 23.95 10.63
N GLY A 38 4.36 24.20 10.43
CA GLY A 38 3.80 25.53 10.18
C GLY A 38 3.89 26.00 8.73
N ARG A 39 4.62 25.29 7.86
CA ARG A 39 4.68 25.62 6.43
C ARG A 39 3.37 25.26 5.74
N THR A 40 3.04 26.02 4.70
CA THR A 40 1.95 25.73 3.77
C THR A 40 2.49 25.43 2.38
N VAL A 41 1.87 24.48 1.68
CA VAL A 41 2.21 24.14 0.30
C VAL A 41 0.95 24.33 -0.56
N PRO A 42 0.95 25.26 -1.53
CA PRO A 42 -0.19 25.46 -2.41
C PRO A 42 -0.30 24.31 -3.41
N TYR A 43 -1.50 23.79 -3.62
CA TYR A 43 -1.79 22.77 -4.63
C TYR A 43 -2.97 23.17 -5.50
N GLU A 44 -2.85 22.88 -6.80
CA GLU A 44 -3.97 22.72 -7.72
C GLU A 44 -4.09 21.25 -8.10
N ILE A 45 -5.10 20.57 -7.57
CA ILE A 45 -5.34 19.14 -7.82
C ILE A 45 -6.49 19.00 -8.80
N GLU A 46 -6.22 18.39 -9.95
CA GLU A 46 -7.27 17.96 -10.88
C GLU A 46 -7.81 16.62 -10.41
N VAL A 47 -9.11 16.54 -10.21
CA VAL A 47 -9.83 15.33 -9.84
C VAL A 47 -10.78 14.94 -10.96
N LYS A 48 -10.68 13.69 -11.43
CA LYS A 48 -11.56 13.12 -12.44
C LYS A 48 -12.26 11.89 -11.91
N GLN A 49 -13.56 11.79 -12.17
CA GLN A 49 -14.28 10.56 -11.94
C GLN A 49 -13.78 9.47 -12.91
N VAL A 50 -13.57 8.26 -12.38
CA VAL A 50 -13.15 7.08 -13.13
C VAL A 50 -14.13 5.95 -12.77
N GLY A 51 -14.90 5.47 -13.75
CA GLY A 51 -16.03 4.57 -13.49
C GLY A 51 -17.17 5.28 -12.76
N ASP A 52 -18.00 4.54 -12.04
CA ASP A 52 -19.25 5.08 -11.49
C ASP A 52 -19.08 5.90 -10.20
N ARG A 53 -18.22 5.44 -9.28
CA ARG A 53 -18.12 6.01 -7.92
C ARG A 53 -16.69 6.26 -7.47
N LYS A 54 -15.71 6.27 -8.36
CA LYS A 54 -14.29 6.44 -7.99
C LYS A 54 -13.74 7.72 -8.58
N ALA A 55 -12.71 8.24 -7.93
CA ALA A 55 -12.02 9.44 -8.38
C ALA A 55 -10.52 9.21 -8.45
N MET A 56 -9.90 9.78 -9.48
CA MET A 56 -8.47 9.89 -9.66
C MET A 56 -8.06 11.34 -9.41
N ALA A 57 -6.93 11.54 -8.74
CA ALA A 57 -6.34 12.86 -8.53
C ALA A 57 -4.95 12.93 -9.16
N LYS A 58 -4.58 14.11 -9.66
CA LYS A 58 -3.22 14.47 -10.05
C LYS A 58 -2.96 15.95 -9.80
N GLU A 59 -1.70 16.35 -9.69
CA GLU A 59 -1.36 17.77 -9.72
C GLU A 59 -1.64 18.30 -11.13
N ARG A 60 -2.40 19.39 -11.25
CA ARG A 60 -2.80 19.95 -12.56
C ARG A 60 -1.57 20.30 -13.40
N GLN A 61 -0.56 20.85 -12.75
CA GLN A 61 0.78 21.06 -13.29
C GLN A 61 1.78 20.51 -12.26
N PRO A 62 2.85 19.82 -12.68
CA PRO A 62 3.83 19.21 -11.77
C PRO A 62 4.77 20.25 -11.15
N ILE A 63 4.21 21.15 -10.33
CA ILE A 63 4.93 22.25 -9.68
C ILE A 63 5.60 21.73 -8.39
N ASN A 64 4.86 21.01 -7.56
CA ASN A 64 5.35 20.50 -6.28
C ASN A 64 5.78 19.04 -6.34
N LEU A 65 5.18 18.28 -7.25
CA LEU A 65 5.39 16.84 -7.44
C LEU A 65 6.04 16.57 -8.80
N PRO A 66 6.88 15.54 -8.92
CA PRO A 66 7.38 15.12 -10.22
C PRO A 66 6.22 14.61 -11.08
N GLU A 67 6.34 14.76 -12.39
CA GLU A 67 5.36 14.24 -13.35
C GLU A 67 5.19 12.71 -13.23
N PHE A 68 6.27 12.00 -12.89
CA PHE A 68 6.28 10.55 -12.70
C PHE A 68 7.30 10.18 -11.63
N CYS A 69 6.88 9.34 -10.67
CA CYS A 69 7.79 8.74 -9.70
C CYS A 69 7.08 7.60 -8.94
N PRO A 70 7.32 6.33 -9.31
CA PRO A 70 6.71 5.19 -8.62
C PRO A 70 7.04 5.14 -7.14
N GLN A 71 8.28 5.48 -6.75
CA GLN A 71 8.70 5.56 -5.35
C GLN A 71 7.95 6.63 -4.55
N ARG A 72 7.38 7.62 -5.24
CA ARG A 72 6.51 8.64 -4.66
C ARG A 72 5.04 8.36 -4.97
N HIS A 73 4.70 7.16 -5.44
CA HIS A 73 3.33 6.75 -5.75
C HIS A 73 2.63 7.69 -6.75
N ILE A 74 3.39 8.15 -7.77
CA ILE A 74 2.91 8.95 -8.89
C ILE A 74 3.07 8.14 -10.17
N ASN A 75 1.95 7.84 -10.83
CA ASN A 75 1.84 7.05 -12.05
C ASN A 75 2.39 7.79 -13.27
N SER A 76 2.54 7.07 -14.39
CA SER A 76 3.07 7.62 -15.64
C SER A 76 2.23 8.72 -16.27
N ASP A 77 0.96 8.84 -15.90
CA ASP A 77 0.03 9.90 -16.32
C ASP A 77 -0.07 11.05 -15.29
N GLY A 78 0.79 11.04 -14.26
CA GLY A 78 0.81 11.99 -13.15
C GLY A 78 -0.22 11.72 -12.06
N SER A 79 -1.08 10.69 -12.22
CA SER A 79 -2.07 10.35 -11.21
C SER A 79 -1.47 9.75 -9.95
N PHE A 80 -2.13 9.97 -8.83
CA PHE A 80 -1.67 9.48 -7.52
C PHE A 80 -2.18 8.06 -7.24
N CYS A 81 -1.30 7.19 -6.75
CA CYS A 81 -1.70 5.90 -6.15
C CYS A 81 -2.17 6.14 -4.71
N LEU A 82 -3.42 6.61 -4.53
CA LEU A 82 -3.95 6.98 -3.22
C LEU A 82 -4.33 5.78 -2.32
N TYR A 83 -4.73 4.65 -2.90
CA TYR A 83 -5.17 3.45 -2.17
C TYR A 83 -5.14 2.19 -3.06
N TRP A 84 -5.29 1.01 -2.45
CA TRP A 84 -5.35 -0.28 -3.15
C TRP A 84 -6.71 -0.46 -3.81
N ARG A 85 -6.83 -0.23 -5.11
CA ARG A 85 -8.13 -0.33 -5.79
C ARG A 85 -8.70 -1.75 -5.82
N GLU A 86 -7.85 -2.78 -5.82
CA GLU A 86 -8.29 -4.18 -5.85
C GLU A 86 -8.75 -4.71 -4.48
N VAL A 87 -8.47 -3.98 -3.39
CA VAL A 87 -8.68 -4.45 -2.01
C VAL A 87 -9.53 -3.48 -1.20
N SER A 88 -9.31 -2.18 -1.36
CA SER A 88 -10.06 -1.11 -0.73
C SER A 88 -10.97 -0.47 -1.78
N ASN A 89 -12.25 -0.81 -1.74
CA ASN A 89 -13.25 -0.21 -2.61
C ASN A 89 -13.73 1.10 -1.97
N LEU A 90 -12.94 2.16 -2.08
CA LEU A 90 -13.40 3.50 -1.74
C LEU A 90 -14.29 4.02 -2.87
N ASP A 91 -15.54 3.61 -2.81
CA ASP A 91 -16.61 4.21 -3.61
C ASP A 91 -17.10 5.46 -2.90
N ILE A 92 -17.22 6.56 -3.64
CA ILE A 92 -17.64 7.87 -3.18
C ILE A 92 -19.11 8.02 -3.56
N SER A 93 -19.98 7.70 -2.60
CA SER A 93 -21.43 7.68 -2.77
C SER A 93 -22.16 8.74 -1.94
N ASP A 94 -21.44 9.41 -1.05
CA ASP A 94 -21.98 10.28 -0.02
C ASP A 94 -20.88 11.19 0.54
N GLU A 95 -21.26 12.05 1.48
CA GLU A 95 -20.38 13.00 2.15
C GLU A 95 -19.29 12.30 3.00
N GLU A 96 -19.64 11.22 3.70
CA GLU A 96 -18.72 10.47 4.57
C GLU A 96 -17.57 9.86 3.76
N THR A 97 -17.90 9.18 2.66
CA THR A 97 -16.93 8.58 1.75
C THR A 97 -16.10 9.64 1.02
N ALA A 98 -16.65 10.82 0.74
CA ALA A 98 -15.89 11.97 0.21
C ALA A 98 -14.89 12.53 1.24
N HIS A 99 -15.28 12.64 2.51
CA HIS A 99 -14.36 13.01 3.60
C HIS A 99 -13.24 11.98 3.77
N ALA A 100 -13.55 10.68 3.68
CA ALA A 100 -12.55 9.62 3.71
C ALA A 100 -11.55 9.76 2.56
N TRP A 101 -12.03 10.06 1.34
CA TRP A 101 -11.17 10.31 0.18
C TRP A 101 -10.26 11.53 0.39
N TRP A 102 -10.79 12.65 0.89
CA TRP A 102 -9.99 13.83 1.22
C TRP A 102 -8.93 13.54 2.28
N GLY A 103 -9.27 12.75 3.31
CA GLY A 103 -8.30 12.32 4.33
C GLY A 103 -7.14 11.53 3.74
N ILE A 104 -7.40 10.68 2.75
CA ILE A 104 -6.36 9.94 2.02
C ILE A 104 -5.51 10.89 1.18
N LEU A 105 -6.12 11.80 0.41
CA LEU A 105 -5.39 12.80 -0.39
C LEU A 105 -4.49 13.67 0.50
N TRP A 106 -5.03 14.18 1.61
CA TRP A 106 -4.29 15.04 2.55
C TRP A 106 -3.09 14.31 3.15
N LYS A 107 -3.29 13.06 3.59
CA LYS A 107 -2.22 12.19 4.10
C LYS A 107 -1.17 11.92 3.03
N PHE A 108 -1.59 11.62 1.80
CA PHE A 108 -0.69 11.41 0.66
C PHE A 108 0.19 12.65 0.41
N LEU A 109 -0.41 13.84 0.26
CA LEU A 109 0.34 15.08 0.00
C LEU A 109 1.25 15.47 1.17
N THR A 110 0.85 15.18 2.41
CA THR A 110 1.71 15.35 3.59
C THR A 110 2.93 14.43 3.52
N LEU A 111 2.77 13.17 3.10
CA LEU A 111 3.89 12.26 2.86
C LEU A 111 4.78 12.77 1.73
N GLN A 112 4.21 13.29 0.63
CA GLN A 112 4.99 13.88 -0.47
C GLN A 112 5.91 15.01 0.02
N ALA A 113 5.39 15.92 0.86
CA ALA A 113 6.19 17.01 1.42
C ALA A 113 7.34 16.49 2.31
N ARG A 114 7.12 15.40 3.05
CA ARG A 114 8.16 14.74 3.85
C ARG A 114 9.21 14.07 2.95
N VAL A 115 8.79 13.41 1.87
CA VAL A 115 9.71 12.80 0.89
C VAL A 115 10.59 13.86 0.25
N LYS A 116 10.02 15.01 -0.16
CA LYS A 116 10.80 16.11 -0.74
C LYS A 116 11.96 16.55 0.15
N LYS A 117 11.78 16.54 1.47
CA LYS A 117 12.82 16.87 2.45
C LYS A 117 13.77 15.70 2.74
N ALA A 118 13.23 14.50 2.94
CA ALA A 118 13.98 13.33 3.38
C ALA A 118 14.65 12.57 2.22
N ARG A 119 14.24 12.84 0.98
CA ARG A 119 14.65 12.17 -0.27
C ARG A 119 14.48 10.65 -0.22
N ARG A 120 13.53 10.18 0.58
CA ARG A 120 13.12 8.77 0.72
C ARG A 120 11.68 8.70 1.22
N TRP A 121 10.99 7.61 0.94
CA TRP A 121 9.65 7.39 1.49
C TRP A 121 9.72 7.40 3.03
N PRO A 122 8.87 8.17 3.74
CA PRO A 122 9.15 8.54 5.12
C PRO A 122 8.68 7.50 6.15
N ASN A 123 7.99 6.45 5.71
CA ASN A 123 7.49 5.39 6.59
C ASN A 123 8.00 4.01 6.14
N GLN A 124 8.14 3.09 7.09
CA GLN A 124 8.44 1.68 6.81
C GLN A 124 7.25 0.94 6.19
N ASN A 125 6.08 1.60 6.14
CA ASN A 125 4.83 1.15 5.53
C ASN A 125 4.72 1.61 4.07
N GLU A 126 5.82 1.60 3.33
CA GLU A 126 5.79 1.84 1.89
C GLU A 126 4.83 0.83 1.26
N TRP A 127 3.87 1.33 0.47
CA TRP A 127 2.97 0.45 -0.24
C TRP A 127 3.74 -0.22 -1.36
N ALA A 128 3.50 -1.51 -1.56
CA ALA A 128 4.02 -2.22 -2.69
C ALA A 128 3.42 -1.66 -3.98
N HIS A 129 4.18 -1.78 -5.06
CA HIS A 129 3.83 -1.14 -6.32
C HIS A 129 3.03 -2.08 -7.24
N GLY A 130 2.06 -1.52 -7.97
CA GLY A 130 1.25 -2.30 -8.92
C GLY A 130 0.62 -3.54 -8.30
N ALA A 131 0.73 -4.68 -8.97
CA ALA A 131 0.15 -5.96 -8.52
C ALA A 131 0.74 -6.47 -7.20
N ALA A 132 1.94 -6.01 -6.81
CA ALA A 132 2.58 -6.39 -5.56
C ALA A 132 1.75 -5.96 -4.33
N ALA A 133 0.96 -4.87 -4.45
CA ALA A 133 0.05 -4.38 -3.41
C ALA A 133 -0.93 -5.45 -2.91
N VAL A 134 -1.49 -6.26 -3.81
CA VAL A 134 -2.42 -7.34 -3.44
C VAL A 134 -1.72 -8.40 -2.58
N HIS A 135 -0.45 -8.66 -2.85
CA HIS A 135 0.33 -9.64 -2.10
C HIS A 135 0.81 -9.09 -0.75
N GLN A 136 1.15 -7.80 -0.67
CA GLN A 136 1.36 -7.13 0.62
C GLN A 136 0.12 -7.27 1.51
N TYR A 137 -1.07 -6.92 1.00
CA TYR A 137 -2.31 -7.04 1.78
C TYR A 137 -2.56 -8.47 2.27
N ARG A 138 -2.38 -9.46 1.40
CA ARG A 138 -2.53 -10.88 1.78
C ARG A 138 -1.52 -11.30 2.86
N ALA A 139 -0.30 -10.77 2.81
CA ALA A 139 0.70 -11.00 3.85
C ALA A 139 0.28 -10.35 5.17
N GLU A 140 -0.25 -9.12 5.14
CA GLU A 140 -0.74 -8.41 6.32
C GLU A 140 -1.92 -9.14 7.00
N LEU A 141 -2.91 -9.59 6.22
CA LEU A 141 -4.02 -10.41 6.73
C LEU A 141 -3.51 -11.70 7.38
N ALA A 142 -2.65 -12.44 6.67
CA ALA A 142 -2.12 -13.70 7.21
C ALA A 142 -1.26 -13.49 8.47
N ALA A 143 -0.48 -12.41 8.51
CA ALA A 143 0.30 -12.05 9.69
C ALA A 143 -0.60 -11.69 10.88
N HIS A 144 -1.72 -11.00 10.63
CA HIS A 144 -2.71 -10.69 11.66
C HIS A 144 -3.27 -11.96 12.30
N GLU A 145 -3.71 -12.93 11.48
CA GLU A 145 -4.25 -14.21 11.98
C GLU A 145 -3.22 -15.03 12.76
N LEU A 146 -1.94 -14.95 12.39
CA LEU A 146 -0.86 -15.65 13.09
C LEU A 146 -0.45 -14.96 14.40
N GLY A 147 -0.86 -13.71 14.63
CA GLY A 147 -0.68 -12.96 15.87
C GLY A 147 0.34 -11.80 15.80
N GLY A 148 0.32 -10.96 16.84
CA GLY A 148 1.02 -9.67 16.86
C GLY A 148 2.52 -9.71 16.56
N GLU A 149 3.24 -10.77 16.94
CA GLU A 149 4.66 -10.91 16.60
C GLU A 149 4.93 -10.96 15.10
N TYR A 150 4.02 -11.54 14.30
CA TYR A 150 4.13 -11.59 12.84
C TYR A 150 3.79 -10.26 12.20
N VAL A 151 2.79 -9.55 12.72
CA VAL A 151 2.44 -8.19 12.28
C VAL A 151 3.64 -7.26 12.46
N ILE A 152 4.27 -7.30 13.65
CA ILE A 152 5.47 -6.51 13.95
C ILE A 152 6.62 -6.91 13.03
N ALA A 153 6.91 -8.20 12.91
CA ALA A 153 8.01 -8.68 12.08
C ALA A 153 7.82 -8.36 10.58
N LEU A 154 6.58 -8.40 10.07
CA LEU A 154 6.27 -8.02 8.70
C LEU A 154 6.54 -6.52 8.49
N LYS A 155 6.02 -5.67 9.38
CA LYS A 155 6.17 -4.21 9.33
C LYS A 155 7.64 -3.77 9.43
N GLU A 156 8.42 -4.45 10.25
CA GLU A 156 9.86 -4.22 10.43
C GLU A 156 10.71 -4.84 9.30
N ARG A 157 10.10 -5.45 8.27
CA ARG A 157 10.77 -6.17 7.17
C ARG A 157 11.75 -7.26 7.67
N ARG A 158 11.41 -7.90 8.78
CA ARG A 158 12.19 -8.99 9.39
C ARG A 158 11.82 -10.37 8.88
N LEU A 159 10.68 -10.48 8.18
CA LEU A 159 10.25 -11.69 7.52
C LEU A 159 10.80 -11.76 6.10
N SER A 160 11.25 -12.94 5.69
CA SER A 160 11.70 -13.21 4.31
C SER A 160 11.37 -14.64 3.91
N VAL A 161 11.33 -14.90 2.61
CA VAL A 161 11.09 -16.24 2.05
C VAL A 161 12.26 -16.65 1.17
N VAL A 162 12.76 -17.86 1.37
CA VAL A 162 13.74 -18.49 0.49
C VAL A 162 13.12 -19.70 -0.17
N LYS A 163 13.12 -19.72 -1.50
CA LYS A 163 12.70 -20.87 -2.30
C LYS A 163 13.86 -21.87 -2.42
N LYS A 164 13.66 -23.11 -1.93
CA LYS A 164 14.57 -24.25 -2.11
C LYS A 164 13.85 -25.38 -2.83
N LYS A 165 14.19 -25.60 -4.10
CA LYS A 165 13.51 -26.59 -4.97
C LYS A 165 11.98 -26.40 -4.93
N ARG A 166 11.25 -27.33 -4.33
CA ARG A 166 9.77 -27.35 -4.21
C ARG A 166 9.25 -26.84 -2.85
N VAL A 167 10.11 -26.21 -2.05
CA VAL A 167 9.77 -25.74 -0.69
C VAL A 167 10.07 -24.26 -0.55
N LEU A 168 9.15 -23.53 0.09
CA LEU A 168 9.37 -22.17 0.58
C LEU A 168 9.73 -22.23 2.06
N GLN A 169 10.86 -21.65 2.45
CA GLN A 169 11.24 -21.48 3.83
C GLN A 169 10.87 -20.06 4.26
N LEU A 170 10.03 -19.90 5.28
CA LEU A 170 9.85 -18.61 5.94
C LEU A 170 10.95 -18.43 6.99
N LEU A 171 11.58 -17.26 6.96
CA LEU A 171 12.61 -16.87 7.91
C LEU A 171 12.21 -15.58 8.63
N LYS A 172 12.58 -15.46 9.90
CA LYS A 172 12.57 -14.22 10.68
C LYS A 172 14.00 -13.91 11.10
N ASP A 173 14.52 -12.76 10.72
CA ASP A 173 15.92 -12.38 10.99
C ASP A 173 16.92 -13.46 10.55
N LYS A 174 16.69 -14.03 9.35
CA LYS A 174 17.44 -15.17 8.79
C LYS A 174 17.33 -16.50 9.56
N ASN A 175 16.57 -16.56 10.65
CA ASN A 175 16.27 -17.80 11.35
C ASN A 175 15.05 -18.48 10.74
N HIS A 176 15.16 -19.77 10.45
CA HIS A 176 14.05 -20.56 9.90
C HIS A 176 12.90 -20.70 10.89
N LEU A 177 11.68 -20.36 10.46
CA LEU A 177 10.47 -20.54 11.26
C LEU A 177 9.72 -21.81 10.86
N TYR A 178 9.35 -21.91 9.58
CA TYR A 178 8.65 -23.07 9.03
C TYR A 178 8.83 -23.14 7.51
N SER A 179 8.36 -24.24 6.93
CA SER A 179 8.44 -24.49 5.50
C SER A 179 7.07 -24.81 4.90
N VAL A 180 6.85 -24.46 3.64
CA VAL A 180 5.63 -24.70 2.87
C VAL A 180 5.97 -25.40 1.56
N TRP A 181 5.25 -26.45 1.21
CA TRP A 181 5.34 -27.09 -0.11
C TRP A 181 4.74 -26.18 -1.18
N LEU A 182 5.49 -25.90 -2.24
CA LEU A 182 5.05 -24.98 -3.30
C LEU A 182 3.83 -25.52 -4.05
N ASP A 183 3.86 -26.80 -4.42
CA ASP A 183 2.81 -27.41 -5.26
C ASP A 183 1.48 -27.56 -4.50
N SER A 184 1.55 -28.08 -3.27
CA SER A 184 0.34 -28.32 -2.47
C SER A 184 -0.10 -27.13 -1.62
N LYS A 185 0.75 -26.10 -1.49
CA LYS A 185 0.53 -24.95 -0.60
C LYS A 185 0.21 -25.37 0.83
N LYS A 186 0.87 -26.43 1.33
CA LYS A 186 0.71 -26.92 2.71
C LYS A 186 2.00 -26.76 3.51
N VAL A 187 1.87 -26.41 4.78
CA VAL A 187 3.01 -26.38 5.71
C VAL A 187 3.60 -27.79 5.84
N VAL A 188 4.92 -27.89 5.70
CA VAL A 188 5.66 -29.17 5.68
C VAL A 188 5.50 -29.94 6.99
N ASN A 189 5.69 -29.26 8.14
CA ASN A 189 5.56 -29.88 9.46
C ASN A 189 4.31 -29.37 10.19
N LEU A 190 3.21 -30.09 10.08
CA LEU A 190 1.95 -29.78 10.75
C LEU A 190 1.94 -30.14 12.26
N LYS A 191 2.92 -30.93 12.74
CA LYS A 191 3.02 -31.36 14.14
C LYS A 191 3.81 -30.38 15.02
N GLN A 192 4.49 -29.40 14.43
CA GLN A 192 5.23 -28.36 15.17
C GLN A 192 4.31 -27.55 16.09
N ARG A 193 4.91 -26.83 17.05
CA ARG A 193 4.19 -25.88 17.91
C ARG A 193 3.57 -24.78 17.04
N CYS A 194 2.35 -24.38 17.38
CA CYS A 194 1.66 -23.33 16.65
C CYS A 194 2.40 -22.00 16.79
N LEU A 195 2.35 -21.21 15.71
CA LEU A 195 3.06 -19.96 15.54
C LEU A 195 2.50 -18.82 16.41
N CYS A 196 1.20 -18.85 16.73
CA CYS A 196 0.52 -17.84 17.54
C CYS A 196 0.83 -17.89 19.05
N GLY A 197 1.64 -18.85 19.51
CA GLY A 197 1.99 -18.99 20.93
C GLY A 197 0.87 -19.54 21.84
N SER A 198 -0.36 -19.70 21.36
CA SER A 198 -1.50 -20.12 22.19
C SER A 198 -1.30 -21.49 22.87
N THR A 199 -1.71 -21.56 24.13
CA THR A 199 -1.70 -22.77 24.96
C THR A 199 -3.07 -23.43 24.99
N GLY A 200 -3.09 -24.76 24.96
CA GLY A 200 -4.25 -25.58 25.31
C GLY A 200 -4.06 -26.25 26.67
N LYS A 201 -5.01 -27.12 27.04
CA LYS A 201 -5.02 -27.85 28.33
C LYS A 201 -3.73 -28.63 28.65
N LYS A 202 -2.94 -29.01 27.63
CA LYS A 202 -1.70 -29.80 27.76
C LYS A 202 -0.45 -29.03 27.25
N GLY A 203 -0.47 -27.70 27.32
CA GLY A 203 0.61 -26.84 26.82
C GLY A 203 0.36 -26.27 25.42
N ARG A 204 1.40 -25.73 24.76
CA ARG A 204 1.29 -25.03 23.46
C ARG A 204 0.59 -25.91 22.40
N LYS A 205 -0.41 -25.35 21.71
CA LYS A 205 -1.14 -26.06 20.65
C LYS A 205 -0.18 -26.42 19.51
N ARG A 206 -0.46 -27.53 18.83
CA ARG A 206 0.21 -27.87 17.56
C ARG A 206 -0.46 -27.13 16.41
N LEU A 207 0.30 -26.80 15.37
CA LEU A 207 -0.20 -26.04 14.22
C LEU A 207 -1.45 -26.67 13.59
N ARG A 208 -1.47 -27.99 13.38
CA ARG A 208 -2.64 -28.72 12.85
C ARG A 208 -3.91 -28.68 13.71
N ARG A 209 -3.83 -28.21 14.95
CA ARG A 209 -4.95 -28.16 15.92
C ARG A 209 -5.27 -26.73 16.34
N CYS A 210 -4.76 -25.73 15.63
CA CYS A 210 -4.93 -24.33 15.99
C CYS A 210 -5.64 -23.58 14.86
N GLY A 211 -6.97 -23.73 14.80
CA GLY A 211 -7.81 -23.02 13.84
C GLY A 211 -7.30 -23.12 12.40
N SER A 212 -7.27 -21.97 11.72
CA SER A 212 -6.80 -21.80 10.35
C SER A 212 -5.28 -21.60 10.22
N HIS A 213 -4.51 -21.54 11.32
CA HIS A 213 -3.12 -21.05 11.29
C HIS A 213 -2.18 -21.84 10.39
N ALA A 214 -2.47 -23.11 10.07
CA ALA A 214 -1.70 -23.84 9.08
C ALA A 214 -1.90 -23.27 7.66
N SER A 215 -3.12 -22.87 7.33
CA SER A 215 -3.45 -22.17 6.08
C SER A 215 -2.87 -20.76 6.09
N ASP A 216 -3.02 -20.01 7.18
CA ASP A 216 -2.51 -18.63 7.29
C ASP A 216 -0.99 -18.58 7.19
N ALA A 217 -0.29 -19.56 7.78
CA ALA A 217 1.15 -19.75 7.58
C ALA A 217 1.51 -20.00 6.11
N SER A 218 0.74 -20.83 5.42
CA SER A 218 0.93 -21.04 3.98
C SER A 218 0.71 -19.75 3.18
N HIS A 219 -0.38 -19.04 3.47
CA HIS A 219 -0.72 -17.77 2.83
C HIS A 219 0.36 -16.72 3.04
N LEU A 220 0.89 -16.56 4.26
CA LEU A 220 1.96 -15.61 4.54
C LEU A 220 3.23 -15.90 3.71
N ALA A 221 3.70 -17.16 3.69
CA ALA A 221 4.89 -17.52 2.93
C ALA A 221 4.70 -17.35 1.41
N MET A 222 3.52 -17.72 0.89
CA MET A 222 3.20 -17.54 -0.53
C MET A 222 3.06 -16.06 -0.90
N ALA A 223 2.41 -15.26 -0.05
CA ALA A 223 2.21 -13.84 -0.27
C ALA A 223 3.53 -13.07 -0.27
N LEU A 224 4.45 -13.36 0.66
CA LEU A 224 5.79 -12.76 0.67
C LEU A 224 6.60 -13.07 -0.59
N LEU A 225 6.55 -14.32 -1.09
CA LEU A 225 7.21 -14.68 -2.34
C LEU A 225 6.62 -13.91 -3.53
N LEU A 226 5.29 -13.91 -3.65
CA LEU A 226 4.61 -13.27 -4.77
C LEU A 226 4.73 -11.75 -4.72
N TRP A 227 4.75 -11.16 -3.53
CA TRP A 227 5.07 -9.75 -3.35
C TRP A 227 6.44 -9.45 -3.96
N GLU A 228 7.50 -10.18 -3.58
CA GLU A 228 8.83 -9.94 -4.13
C GLU A 228 8.90 -10.12 -5.65
N ILE A 229 8.20 -11.12 -6.20
CA ILE A 229 8.15 -11.36 -7.65
C ILE A 229 7.47 -10.21 -8.39
N GLU A 230 6.28 -9.81 -7.94
CA GLU A 230 5.51 -8.74 -8.59
C GLU A 230 6.17 -7.37 -8.43
N GLU A 231 6.82 -7.12 -7.30
CA GLU A 231 7.60 -5.89 -7.06
C GLU A 231 8.77 -5.82 -8.05
N LYS A 232 9.50 -6.92 -8.25
CA LYS A 232 10.58 -6.99 -9.25
C LYS A 232 10.04 -6.83 -10.67
N ALA A 233 8.92 -7.47 -11.00
CA ALA A 233 8.29 -7.34 -12.30
C ALA A 233 7.82 -5.91 -12.58
N PHE A 234 7.27 -5.23 -11.56
CA PHE A 234 6.91 -3.83 -11.62
C PHE A 234 8.13 -2.96 -11.94
N TRP A 235 9.22 -3.06 -11.19
CA TRP A 235 10.40 -2.24 -11.47
C TRP A 235 11.03 -2.56 -12.83
N HIS A 236 10.99 -3.83 -13.24
CA HIS A 236 11.46 -4.23 -14.56
C HIS A 236 10.65 -3.61 -15.71
N SER A 237 9.34 -3.41 -15.54
CA SER A 237 8.49 -2.77 -16.57
C SER A 237 8.79 -1.27 -16.73
N PHE A 238 9.46 -0.65 -15.76
CA PHE A 238 9.88 0.75 -15.80
C PHE A 238 11.38 0.94 -16.06
N ARG A 239 12.14 -0.13 -16.35
CA ARG A 239 13.61 -0.06 -16.51
C ARG A 239 14.11 0.98 -17.52
N ASP A 240 13.30 1.26 -18.55
CA ASP A 240 13.64 2.19 -19.64
C ASP A 240 13.18 3.64 -19.33
N ARG A 241 12.61 3.88 -18.14
CA ARG A 241 12.15 5.20 -17.70
C ARG A 241 13.22 5.90 -16.87
N GLN A 242 13.34 7.21 -17.07
CA GLN A 242 14.27 8.03 -16.31
C GLN A 242 13.75 8.30 -14.89
N CYS A 243 14.67 8.24 -13.93
CA CYS A 243 14.42 8.68 -12.56
C CYS A 243 14.23 10.21 -12.50
N CYS A 244 13.24 10.69 -11.74
CA CYS A 244 13.04 12.11 -11.50
C CYS A 244 14.05 12.75 -10.52
N GLY A 245 14.96 11.97 -9.92
CA GLY A 245 15.99 12.48 -9.00
C GLY A 245 15.49 12.95 -7.62
N THR A 246 14.22 12.73 -7.28
CA THR A 246 13.63 13.20 -6.01
C THR A 246 13.76 12.21 -4.83
N CYS A 247 14.24 10.98 -5.09
CA CYS A 247 14.51 9.95 -4.08
C CYS A 247 15.92 9.37 -4.27
N ASP A 248 16.66 9.18 -3.17
CA ASP A 248 18.09 8.81 -3.16
C ASP A 248 18.38 7.33 -3.45
N ASN A 249 17.40 6.43 -3.28
CA ASN A 249 17.54 4.99 -3.56
C ASN A 249 16.46 4.52 -4.56
N CYS A 250 16.15 5.34 -5.57
CA CYS A 250 15.14 4.96 -6.54
C CYS A 250 15.69 3.87 -7.48
N PRO A 251 14.98 2.74 -7.69
CA PRO A 251 15.44 1.66 -8.59
C PRO A 251 15.61 2.06 -10.06
N LEU A 252 15.16 3.26 -10.45
CA LEU A 252 15.32 3.83 -11.79
C LEU A 252 16.56 4.73 -11.91
N GLN A 253 17.34 4.89 -10.84
CA GLN A 253 18.62 5.60 -10.94
C GLN A 253 19.57 4.81 -11.84
N PRO A 254 20.40 5.50 -12.65
CA PRO A 254 21.41 4.88 -13.48
C PRO A 254 22.52 4.19 -12.67
#